data_AF-A0A661RBM5-F1
#
_entry.id   AF-A0A661RBM5-F1
#
_cell.length_a   1.000
_cell.length_b   1.000
_cell.length_c   1.000
_cell.angle_alpha   90.00
_cell.angle_beta   90.00
_cell.angle_gamma   90.00
#
_symmetry.space_group_name_H-M   'P 1'
#
loop_
_entity.id
_entity.type
_entity.pdbx_description
1 polymer ?
#
loop_
_entity_poly.entity_id
_entity_poly.type
_entity_poly.pdbx_seq_one_letter_code
_entity_poly.pdbx_strand_id
1 'polypeptide(L)'
;MSRVFVFDFATPKFRLTSRTQGIWLNLTWLYGINIHVMYSLRVTNVSKHYSATPLLQNISFQLQTGEALAVAGWNGSGKSTLLRIIAGLVKPSAGKVQIFFDNEPISKERKRKLIGM
;
A
#
# COMPACT_ATOMS: atom_id res chain seq x y z
N MET A 1 35.78 -3.62 -16.98
CA MET A 1 34.40 -3.48 -17.51
C MET A 1 33.79 -4.87 -17.41
N SER A 2 32.74 -5.18 -16.64
CA SER A 2 31.47 -4.47 -16.42
C SER A 2 30.94 -4.81 -15.02
N ARG A 3 30.47 -3.81 -14.25
CA ARG A 3 29.85 -4.02 -12.93
C ARG A 3 28.33 -4.10 -13.13
N VAL A 4 27.74 -5.25 -12.83
CA VAL A 4 26.28 -5.40 -12.80
C VAL A 4 25.83 -5.03 -11.39
N PHE A 5 25.10 -3.93 -11.28
CA PHE A 5 24.45 -3.52 -10.04
C PHE A 5 23.00 -3.97 -10.09
N VAL A 6 22.63 -4.89 -9.21
CA VAL A 6 21.22 -5.26 -9.00
C VAL A 6 20.77 -4.58 -7.71
N PHE A 7 19.87 -3.60 -7.83
CA PHE A 7 19.27 -2.91 -6.71
C PHE A 7 17.87 -3.49 -6.46
N ASP A 8 17.74 -4.24 -5.36
CA ASP A 8 16.44 -4.65 -4.83
C ASP A 8 16.04 -3.67 -3.70
N PHE A 9 14.90 -3.01 -3.87
CA PHE A 9 14.40 -1.98 -2.95
C PHE A 9 13.67 -2.56 -1.71
N ALA A 10 13.49 -3.88 -1.63
CA ALA A 10 12.78 -4.49 -0.51
C ALA A 10 13.66 -4.73 0.73
N THR A 11 14.98 -4.91 0.58
CA THR A 11 15.96 -4.88 1.67
C THR A 11 17.34 -4.44 1.12
N PRO A 12 18.02 -3.42 1.67
CA PRO A 12 19.31 -2.98 1.15
C PRO A 12 20.42 -3.91 1.68
N LYS A 13 20.49 -5.15 1.19
CA LYS A 13 21.64 -6.04 1.45
C LYS A 13 22.59 -5.98 0.25
N PHE A 14 23.70 -5.27 0.40
CA PHE A 14 24.78 -5.28 -0.57
C PHE A 14 25.68 -6.51 -0.38
N ARG A 15 25.87 -7.30 -1.43
CA ARG A 15 26.86 -8.38 -1.47
C ARG A 15 28.03 -7.94 -2.34
N LEU A 16 29.13 -7.53 -1.72
CA LEU A 16 30.41 -7.38 -2.41
C LEU A 16 31.09 -8.75 -2.41
N THR A 17 31.38 -9.30 -3.59
CA THR A 17 32.24 -10.48 -3.70
C THR A 17 33.61 -10.05 -4.22
N SER A 18 34.62 -10.11 -3.35
CA SER A 18 36.03 -10.19 -3.75
C SER A 18 36.62 -11.48 -3.17
N ARG A 19 37.66 -11.98 -3.84
CA ARG A 19 38.12 -13.38 -3.84
C ARG A 19 38.70 -13.92 -2.52
N THR A 20 38.60 -13.22 -1.40
CA THR A 20 39.23 -13.65 -0.15
C THR A 20 38.48 -13.08 1.05
N GLN A 21 37.61 -13.92 1.64
CA GLN A 21 36.82 -13.71 2.87
C GLN A 21 35.75 -12.61 2.84
N GLY A 22 34.48 -13.04 2.82
CA GLY A 22 33.31 -12.18 2.89
C GLY A 22 32.98 -11.79 4.33
N ILE A 23 33.30 -10.55 4.71
CA ILE A 23 32.76 -9.92 5.91
C ILE A 23 31.43 -9.26 5.53
N TRP A 24 30.36 -9.61 6.25
CA TRP A 24 29.05 -8.99 6.09
C TRP A 24 28.97 -7.72 6.94
N LEU A 25 29.31 -6.57 6.37
CA LEU A 25 29.03 -5.27 6.99
C LEU A 25 27.63 -4.81 6.59
N ASN A 26 26.73 -4.70 7.58
CA ASN A 26 25.40 -4.17 7.37
C ASN A 26 25.46 -2.63 7.40
N LEU A 27 25.21 -1.97 6.26
CA LEU A 27 25.27 -0.51 6.12
C LEU A 27 24.32 0.23 7.09
N THR A 28 23.20 -0.37 7.47
CA THR A 28 22.23 0.23 8.40
C THR A 28 22.87 0.50 9.77
N TRP A 29 23.82 -0.34 10.21
CA TRP A 29 24.54 -0.16 11.48
C TRP A 29 25.58 0.96 11.43
N LEU A 30 26.12 1.28 10.26
CA LEU A 30 27.19 2.28 10.10
C LEU A 30 26.65 3.71 9.90
N TYR A 31 25.43 3.87 9.41
CA TYR A 31 24.83 5.17 9.10
C TYR A 31 23.67 5.59 10.02
N GLY A 32 23.17 4.71 10.89
CA GLY A 32 22.07 5.05 11.81
C GLY A 32 20.73 5.33 11.14
N ILE A 33 20.58 5.05 9.83
CA ILE A 33 19.37 5.34 9.06
C ILE A 33 18.44 4.12 9.11
N ASN A 34 17.43 4.15 9.98
CA ASN A 34 16.30 3.21 9.92
C ASN A 34 15.25 3.79 8.97
N ILE A 35 15.27 3.40 7.70
CA ILE A 35 14.24 3.79 6.73
C ILE A 35 13.03 2.88 6.94
N HIS A 36 12.12 3.28 7.84
CA HIS A 36 10.80 2.66 7.93
C HIS A 36 9.86 3.35 6.95
N VAL A 37 9.76 2.80 5.75
CA VAL A 37 8.74 3.21 4.79
C VAL A 37 7.37 2.84 5.34
N MET A 38 6.49 3.83 5.50
CA MET A 38 5.13 3.58 5.98
C MET A 38 4.10 3.80 4.87
N TYR A 39 3.28 2.77 4.64
CA TYR A 39 2.08 2.87 3.81
C TYR A 39 0.86 3.16 4.69
N SER A 40 -0.07 3.97 4.18
CA SER A 40 -1.39 4.11 4.80
C SER A 40 -2.51 4.20 3.77
N LEU A 41 -3.66 3.61 4.08
CA LEU A 41 -4.87 3.70 3.28
C LEU A 41 -5.84 4.66 3.96
N ARG A 42 -6.34 5.66 3.24
CA ARG A 42 -7.40 6.55 3.73
C ARG A 42 -8.63 6.43 2.85
N VAL A 43 -9.75 6.18 3.49
CA VAL A 43 -11.09 6.18 2.91
C VAL A 43 -11.82 7.38 3.47
N THR A 44 -12.33 8.25 2.59
CA THR A 44 -13.01 9.50 3.00
C THR A 44 -14.35 9.62 2.33
N ASN A 45 -15.40 9.60 3.15
CA ASN A 45 -16.82 9.76 2.83
C ASN A 45 -17.25 8.89 1.65
N VAL A 46 -16.80 7.64 1.63
CA VAL A 46 -17.10 6.71 0.54
C VAL A 46 -18.55 6.27 0.66
N SER A 47 -19.31 6.55 -0.41
CA SER A 47 -20.68 6.08 -0.59
C SER A 47 -20.82 5.33 -1.91
N LYS A 48 -21.72 4.36 -1.95
CA LYS A 48 -22.06 3.60 -3.16
C LYS A 48 -23.55 3.35 -3.19
N HIS A 49 -24.15 3.65 -4.33
CA HIS A 49 -25.57 3.43 -4.59
C HIS A 49 -25.69 2.58 -5.86
N TYR A 50 -26.68 1.68 -5.87
CA TYR A 50 -27.13 0.99 -7.08
C TYR A 50 -28.57 1.41 -7.32
N SER A 51 -28.83 2.10 -8.43
CA SER A 51 -30.10 2.80 -8.67
C SER A 51 -30.47 3.72 -7.50
N ALA A 52 -31.68 3.59 -6.95
CA ALA A 52 -32.21 4.45 -5.89
C ALA A 52 -31.80 4.00 -4.47
N THR A 53 -31.22 2.79 -4.31
CA THR A 53 -30.92 2.26 -2.98
C THR A 53 -29.46 2.48 -2.57
N PRO A 54 -29.21 3.12 -1.42
CA PRO A 54 -27.86 3.25 -0.88
C PRO A 54 -27.36 1.89 -0.37
N LEU A 55 -26.21 1.45 -0.90
CA LEU A 55 -25.54 0.22 -0.44
C LEU A 55 -24.47 0.53 0.61
N LEU A 56 -23.68 1.59 0.41
CA LEU A 56 -22.69 2.09 1.35
C LEU A 56 -22.92 3.58 1.53
N GLN A 57 -22.84 4.08 2.76
CA GLN A 57 -23.07 5.49 3.06
C GLN A 57 -21.98 6.02 3.99
N ASN A 58 -21.29 7.08 3.53
CA ASN A 58 -20.38 7.89 4.31
C ASN A 58 -19.33 7.10 5.11
N ILE A 59 -18.72 6.09 4.49
CA ILE A 59 -17.68 5.29 5.13
C ILE A 59 -16.37 6.07 5.12
N SER A 60 -15.81 6.30 6.32
CA SER A 60 -14.54 6.99 6.52
C SER A 60 -13.70 6.24 7.55
N PHE A 61 -12.47 5.89 7.17
CA PHE A 61 -11.48 5.29 8.07
C PHE A 61 -10.08 5.44 7.49
N GLN A 62 -9.08 5.20 8.33
CA GLN A 62 -7.68 5.12 7.94
C GLN A 62 -7.09 3.80 8.44
N LEU A 63 -6.24 3.17 7.62
CA LEU A 63 -5.45 2.00 8.00
C LEU A 63 -3.98 2.31 7.80
N GLN A 64 -3.17 1.99 8.80
CA GLN A 64 -1.71 2.10 8.77
C GLN A 64 -1.06 0.76 8.43
N THR A 65 0.24 0.80 8.13
CA THR A 65 1.03 -0.42 7.92
C THR A 65 1.01 -1.28 9.17
N GLY A 66 0.64 -2.55 9.02
CA GLY A 66 0.53 -3.50 10.13
C GLY A 66 -0.86 -3.58 10.76
N GLU A 67 -1.79 -2.68 10.40
CA GLU A 67 -3.18 -2.76 10.85
C GLU A 67 -4.01 -3.68 9.94
N ALA A 68 -4.98 -4.38 10.55
CA ALA A 68 -5.94 -5.21 9.85
C ALA A 68 -7.36 -4.68 10.06
N LEU A 69 -8.13 -4.54 8.98
CA LEU A 69 -9.55 -4.19 9.02
C LEU A 69 -10.42 -5.44 8.86
N ALA A 70 -11.24 -5.73 9.86
CA ALA A 70 -12.32 -6.70 9.73
C ALA A 70 -13.59 -6.00 9.22
N VAL A 71 -14.17 -6.50 8.14
CA VAL A 71 -15.46 -6.00 7.60
C VAL A 71 -16.53 -7.05 7.84
N ALA A 72 -17.41 -6.80 8.80
CA ALA A 72 -18.50 -7.69 9.20
C ALA A 72 -19.89 -7.12 8.84
N GLY A 73 -20.90 -7.98 8.75
CA GLY A 73 -22.29 -7.60 8.44
C GLY A 73 -23.02 -8.68 7.64
N TRP A 74 -24.34 -8.55 7.52
CA TRP A 74 -25.19 -9.53 6.82
C TRP A 74 -24.92 -9.62 5.31
N ASN A 75 -25.35 -10.71 4.69
CA ASN A 75 -25.30 -10.84 3.24
C ASN A 75 -26.09 -9.68 2.60
N GLY A 76 -25.51 -9.09 1.54
CA GLY A 76 -26.08 -7.89 0.91
C GLY A 76 -25.69 -6.55 1.54
N SER A 77 -25.00 -6.50 2.69
CA SER A 77 -24.62 -5.23 3.35
C SER A 77 -23.52 -4.41 2.64
N GLY A 78 -23.04 -4.86 1.47
CA GLY A 78 -22.06 -4.12 0.68
C GLY A 78 -20.58 -4.38 1.00
N LYS A 79 -20.24 -5.33 1.88
CA LYS A 79 -18.85 -5.66 2.27
C LYS A 79 -17.92 -5.91 1.07
N SER A 80 -18.31 -6.81 0.17
CA SER A 80 -17.51 -7.12 -1.02
C SER A 80 -17.39 -5.92 -1.95
N THR A 81 -18.42 -5.06 -1.98
CA THR A 81 -18.37 -3.80 -2.74
C THR A 81 -17.39 -2.82 -2.12
N LEU A 82 -17.35 -2.70 -0.78
CA LEU A 82 -16.36 -1.88 -0.08
C LEU A 82 -14.93 -2.36 -0.36
N LEU A 83 -14.69 -3.67 -0.27
CA LEU A 83 -13.38 -4.25 -0.57
C LEU A 83 -12.97 -4.03 -2.04
N ARG A 84 -13.90 -4.17 -2.99
CA ARG A 84 -13.66 -3.86 -4.41
C ARG A 84 -13.37 -2.38 -4.65
N ILE A 85 -14.01 -1.47 -3.90
CA ILE A 85 -13.72 -0.03 -3.98
C ILE A 85 -12.31 0.25 -3.45
N ILE A 86 -11.92 -0.35 -2.32
CA ILE A 86 -10.58 -0.20 -1.75
C ILE A 86 -9.51 -0.73 -2.72
N ALA A 87 -9.75 -1.88 -3.34
CA ALA A 87 -8.89 -2.47 -4.36
C ALA A 87 -8.84 -1.67 -5.67
N GLY A 88 -9.67 -0.63 -5.82
CA GLY A 88 -9.74 0.16 -7.05
C GLY A 88 -10.48 -0.51 -8.20
N LEU A 89 -11.12 -1.66 -7.97
CA LEU A 89 -11.89 -2.42 -8.97
C LEU A 89 -13.26 -1.80 -9.25
N VAL A 90 -13.82 -1.08 -8.28
CA VAL A 90 -15.12 -0.40 -8.40
C VAL A 90 -14.96 1.06 -8.01
N LYS A 91 -15.49 1.98 -8.83
CA LYS A 91 -15.55 3.39 -8.45
C LYS A 91 -16.66 3.63 -7.41
N PRO A 92 -16.36 4.37 -6.32
CA PRO A 92 -17.40 4.82 -5.41
C PRO A 92 -18.32 5.85 -6.11
N SER A 93 -19.55 5.98 -5.64
CA SER A 93 -20.47 7.02 -6.14
C SER A 93 -20.11 8.40 -5.59
N ALA A 94 -19.57 8.45 -4.37
CA ALA A 94 -19.06 9.66 -3.74
C ALA A 94 -17.85 9.33 -2.84
N GLY A 95 -17.06 10.34 -2.51
CA GLY A 95 -15.85 10.18 -1.70
C GLY A 95 -14.65 9.66 -2.49
N LYS A 96 -13.59 9.29 -1.77
CA LYS A 96 -12.32 8.85 -2.38
C LYS A 96 -11.55 7.85 -1.51
N VAL A 97 -10.74 7.03 -2.18
CA VAL A 97 -9.78 6.11 -1.57
C VAL A 97 -8.36 6.51 -2.01
N GLN A 98 -7.50 6.79 -1.04
CA GLN A 98 -6.13 7.23 -1.24
C GLN A 98 -5.17 6.28 -0.53
N ILE A 99 -4.03 6.00 -1.19
CA ILE A 99 -2.91 5.28 -0.59
C ILE A 99 -1.80 6.31 -0.45
N PHE A 100 -1.19 6.37 0.72
CA PHE A 100 -0.08 7.25 1.03
C PHE A 100 1.19 6.42 1.24
N PHE A 101 2.31 7.00 0.84
CA PHE A 101 3.67 6.51 1.08
C PHE A 101 4.38 7.61 1.85
N ASP A 102 4.78 7.36 3.10
CA ASP A 102 5.36 8.38 3.99
C ASP A 102 4.54 9.67 4.05
N ASN A 103 3.21 9.53 4.20
CA ASN A 103 2.22 10.62 4.20
C ASN A 103 2.08 11.42 2.89
N GLU A 104 2.80 11.05 1.84
CA GLU A 104 2.61 11.61 0.50
C GLU A 104 1.61 10.77 -0.30
N PRO A 105 0.59 11.39 -0.94
CA PRO A 105 -0.39 10.66 -1.72
C PRO A 105 0.28 10.03 -2.96
N ILE A 106 0.08 8.72 -3.13
CA ILE A 106 0.61 8.01 -4.31
C ILE A 106 -0.19 8.44 -5.54
N SER A 107 0.50 9.06 -6.51
CA SER A 107 -0.08 9.47 -7.80
C SER A 107 -0.64 8.27 -8.58
N LYS A 108 -1.65 8.52 -9.42
CA LYS A 108 -2.42 7.47 -10.14
C LYS A 108 -1.54 6.49 -10.94
N GLU A 109 -0.37 6.93 -11.38
CA GLU A 109 0.56 6.15 -12.21
C GLU A 109 1.28 5.05 -11.42
N ARG A 110 1.62 5.30 -10.15
CA ARG A 110 2.23 4.32 -9.24
C ARG A 110 1.24 3.33 -8.65
N LYS A 111 -0.05 3.69 -8.54
CA LYS A 111 -1.09 2.79 -8.01
C LYS A 111 -1.15 1.47 -8.78
N ARG A 112 -1.10 1.48 -10.12
CA ARG A 112 -1.14 0.24 -10.94
C ARG A 112 -0.07 -0.78 -10.54
N LYS A 113 1.14 -0.30 -10.23
CA LYS A 113 2.29 -1.14 -9.90
C LYS A 113 2.24 -1.73 -8.48
N LEU A 114 1.44 -1.16 -7.57
CA LEU A 114 1.35 -1.58 -6.17
C LEU A 114 0.22 -2.58 -5.90
N ILE A 115 -0.83 -2.60 -6.72
CA ILE A 115 -1.99 -3.50 -6.56
C ILE A 115 -1.94 -4.73 -7.48
N GLY A 116 -0.84 -4.93 -8.23
CA GLY A 116 -0.62 -6.14 -9.02
C GLY A 116 -1.65 -6.37 -10.13
N MET A 117 -1.83 -5.38 -11.01
CA MET A 117 -2.54 -5.52 -12.30
C MET A 117 -1.69 -5.00 -13.45
#